data_AF-A6JWK1-F1
#
_entry.id   AF-A6JWK1-F1
#
_cell.length_a   1.000
_cell.length_b   1.000
_cell.length_c   1.000
_cell.angle_alpha   90.00
_cell.angle_beta   90.00
_cell.angle_gamma   90.00
#
_symmetry.space_group_name_H-M   'P 1'
#
loop_
_entity.id
_entity.type
_entity.pdbx_description
1 polymer ?
#
loop_
_entity_poly.entity_id
_entity_poly.type
_entity_poly.pdbx_seq_one_letter_code
_entity_poly.pdbx_strand_id
1 'polypeptide(L)'
;MKKLSVCTPDKGKEDSSAPVMKDENTPKSQDTRALSEKSLQKSAKVVYILEKKHSRAATGILKLLADKNSDLFKKYALFSPSDHRVPRIYVPLKDCPQDFMTRPKDYANTLFICRIIDWKEDCNFALGQLAKSLGQAGEIEPETEGILTEYGVDFSDFSSEVLECLPQSLPWTIPPEEVGKRRDLR
;
A
#
# COMPACT_ATOMS: atom_id res chain seq x y z
N MET A 1 -33.38 34.95 -22.39
CA MET A 1 -33.66 36.10 -21.50
C MET A 1 -32.37 36.48 -20.78
N LYS A 2 -32.03 37.77 -20.90
CA LYS A 2 -31.12 38.65 -20.13
C LYS A 2 -29.92 38.08 -19.35
N LYS A 3 -28.75 38.60 -19.76
CA LYS A 3 -27.42 38.63 -19.13
C LYS A 3 -27.29 39.72 -18.02
N LEU A 4 -26.15 39.65 -17.30
CA LEU A 4 -25.28 40.76 -16.79
C LEU A 4 -25.76 41.45 -15.49
N SER A 5 -24.95 42.05 -14.60
CA SER A 5 -23.57 42.57 -14.55
C SER A 5 -23.25 42.91 -13.06
N VAL A 6 -22.01 43.21 -12.62
CA VAL A 6 -21.50 44.58 -12.27
C VAL A 6 -20.29 44.34 -11.30
N CYS A 7 -19.10 44.98 -11.34
CA CYS A 7 -18.76 46.41 -11.38
C CYS A 7 -17.29 46.67 -11.86
N THR A 8 -17.10 47.79 -12.59
CA THR A 8 -15.84 48.51 -12.97
C THR A 8 -15.69 49.78 -12.09
N PRO A 9 -14.56 50.55 -12.06
CA PRO A 9 -14.11 51.53 -13.10
C PRO A 9 -12.56 51.61 -13.22
N ASP A 10 -11.90 52.26 -14.20
CA ASP A 10 -11.92 53.71 -14.48
C ASP A 10 -11.33 54.08 -15.86
N LYS A 11 -11.68 55.30 -16.28
CA LYS A 11 -11.64 55.97 -17.59
C LYS A 11 -10.27 56.44 -18.07
N GLY A 12 -10.18 56.62 -19.39
CA GLY A 12 -9.30 57.59 -20.06
C GLY A 12 -9.40 57.53 -21.60
N LYS A 13 -10.09 58.50 -22.21
CA LYS A 13 -10.18 58.79 -23.67
C LYS A 13 -8.83 59.32 -24.20
N GLU A 14 -8.46 59.19 -25.47
CA GLU A 14 -8.85 60.11 -26.58
C GLU A 14 -8.43 59.60 -27.97
N ASP A 15 -9.02 60.23 -28.98
CA ASP A 15 -9.24 59.82 -30.38
C ASP A 15 -8.02 59.83 -31.32
N SER A 16 -8.12 59.06 -32.42
CA SER A 16 -8.22 59.58 -33.81
C SER A 16 -7.37 58.87 -34.89
N SER A 17 -8.06 58.68 -36.04
CA SER A 17 -7.55 58.56 -37.42
C SER A 17 -6.97 57.24 -37.95
N ALA A 18 -7.48 56.86 -39.11
CA ALA A 18 -7.12 55.71 -39.95
C ALA A 18 -6.10 56.11 -41.05
N PRO A 19 -5.78 55.28 -42.05
CA PRO A 19 -4.91 54.10 -42.00
C PRO A 19 -3.79 54.18 -43.06
N VAL A 20 -2.52 53.87 -42.76
CA VAL A 20 -1.49 53.78 -43.84
C VAL A 20 -0.41 52.73 -43.52
N MET A 21 -0.38 51.72 -44.40
CA MET A 21 0.75 50.94 -44.95
C MET A 21 1.72 50.17 -44.02
N LYS A 22 1.88 48.89 -44.41
CA LYS A 22 2.95 47.93 -44.13
C LYS A 22 4.28 48.56 -43.69
N ASP A 23 4.88 48.00 -42.64
CA ASP A 23 6.28 47.65 -42.73
C ASP A 23 6.64 46.40 -41.90
N GLU A 24 7.59 45.68 -42.46
CA GLU A 24 8.05 44.34 -42.13
C GLU A 24 9.01 44.37 -40.94
N ASN A 25 8.73 43.62 -39.87
CA ASN A 25 9.80 43.16 -38.97
C ASN A 25 9.41 41.85 -38.29
N THR A 26 9.91 40.74 -38.83
CA THR A 26 9.76 39.40 -38.28
C THR A 26 10.47 39.28 -36.92
N PRO A 27 9.77 39.01 -35.80
CA PRO A 27 10.43 38.53 -34.60
C PRO A 27 10.71 37.04 -34.79
N LYS A 28 12.00 36.68 -34.67
CA LYS A 28 12.53 35.31 -34.59
C LYS A 28 11.54 34.37 -33.91
N SER A 29 11.15 33.30 -34.61
CA SER A 29 10.35 32.21 -34.02
C SER A 29 11.13 31.62 -32.86
N GLN A 30 10.81 32.07 -31.64
CA GLN A 30 11.22 31.34 -30.45
C GLN A 30 10.48 30.01 -30.50
N ASP A 31 11.29 28.97 -30.58
CA ASP A 31 10.93 27.58 -30.79
C ASP A 31 9.93 27.12 -29.71
N THR A 32 8.64 27.11 -30.05
CA THR A 32 7.56 26.59 -29.20
C THR A 32 7.72 25.11 -28.85
N ARG A 33 8.67 24.40 -29.50
CA ARG A 33 9.01 23.00 -29.17
C ARG A 33 9.78 22.88 -27.85
N ALA A 34 10.61 23.85 -27.48
CA ALA A 34 11.48 23.76 -26.31
C ALA A 34 10.72 23.86 -24.96
N LEU A 35 9.53 24.48 -24.95
CA LEU A 35 8.65 24.54 -23.77
C LEU A 35 7.74 23.31 -23.67
N SER A 36 7.55 22.57 -24.75
CA SER A 36 6.68 21.38 -24.82
C SER A 36 7.36 20.11 -24.30
N GLU A 37 8.69 20.02 -24.29
CA GLU A 37 9.41 18.81 -23.86
C GLU A 37 9.63 18.73 -22.34
N LYS A 38 9.70 19.90 -21.66
CA LYS A 38 9.89 19.96 -20.20
C LYS A 38 8.66 19.56 -19.38
N SER A 39 7.50 19.46 -20.02
CA SER A 39 6.23 19.05 -19.40
C SER A 39 5.84 17.60 -19.68
N LEU A 40 6.65 16.85 -20.46
CA LEU A 40 6.38 15.44 -20.75
C LEU A 40 6.98 14.53 -19.68
N GLN A 41 6.12 13.81 -18.98
CA GLN A 41 6.54 12.81 -18.00
C GLN A 41 6.93 11.51 -18.72
N LYS A 42 8.16 11.03 -18.48
CA LYS A 42 8.60 9.71 -18.96
C LYS A 42 7.74 8.62 -18.32
N SER A 43 7.26 7.69 -19.15
CA SER A 43 6.52 6.51 -18.71
C SER A 43 7.30 5.24 -19.03
N ALA A 44 7.03 4.17 -18.28
CA ALA A 44 7.62 2.86 -18.47
C ALA A 44 6.61 1.78 -18.08
N LYS A 45 6.87 0.53 -18.48
CA LYS A 45 6.12 -0.65 -18.05
C LYS A 45 7.03 -1.65 -17.37
N VAL A 46 6.52 -2.33 -16.35
CA VAL A 46 7.23 -3.44 -15.72
C VAL A 46 7.25 -4.62 -16.71
N VAL A 47 8.44 -5.18 -16.95
CA VAL A 47 8.62 -6.36 -17.82
C VAL A 47 9.13 -7.58 -17.07
N TYR A 48 9.70 -7.37 -15.87
CA TYR A 48 10.21 -8.44 -15.02
C TYR A 48 10.34 -7.95 -13.57
N ILE A 49 10.31 -8.88 -12.61
CA ILE A 49 10.53 -8.61 -11.19
C ILE A 49 11.80 -9.35 -10.77
N LEU A 50 12.90 -8.61 -10.60
CA LEU A 50 14.20 -9.17 -10.20
C LEU A 50 14.16 -9.75 -8.78
N GLU A 51 13.56 -9.01 -7.85
CA GLU A 51 13.51 -9.36 -6.44
C GLU A 51 12.14 -9.01 -5.84
N LYS A 52 11.59 -9.91 -5.04
CA LYS A 52 10.30 -9.75 -4.38
C LYS A 52 10.51 -9.33 -2.93
N LYS A 53 10.74 -8.03 -2.68
CA LYS A 53 11.01 -7.48 -1.33
C LYS A 53 9.77 -7.33 -0.43
N HIS A 54 8.59 -7.18 -1.01
CA HIS A 54 7.35 -7.08 -0.25
C HIS A 54 7.11 -8.37 0.54
N SER A 55 6.65 -8.28 1.79
CA SER A 55 6.38 -9.44 2.69
C SER A 55 5.37 -10.43 2.11
N ARG A 56 4.53 -9.95 1.19
CA ARG A 56 3.36 -10.65 0.60
C ARG A 56 2.29 -11.01 1.62
N ALA A 57 2.40 -10.54 2.85
CA ALA A 57 1.35 -10.58 3.85
C ALA A 57 0.61 -9.25 3.84
N ALA A 58 -0.70 -9.29 4.05
CA ALA A 58 -1.52 -8.09 4.19
C ALA A 58 -2.60 -8.31 5.25
N THR A 59 -2.91 -7.23 5.97
CA THR A 59 -4.04 -7.16 6.90
C THR A 59 -5.26 -6.61 6.16
N GLY A 60 -6.44 -7.17 6.43
CA GLY A 60 -7.64 -6.77 5.71
C GLY A 60 -8.88 -7.56 6.10
N ILE A 61 -9.95 -7.36 5.33
CA ILE A 61 -11.28 -7.88 5.64
C ILE A 61 -11.72 -8.88 4.56
N LEU A 62 -12.39 -9.94 5.01
CA LEU A 62 -12.97 -10.97 4.16
C LEU A 62 -14.38 -10.60 3.71
N LYS A 63 -14.67 -10.74 2.42
CA LYS A 63 -15.98 -10.46 1.81
C LYS A 63 -16.37 -11.58 0.85
N LEU A 64 -17.67 -11.83 0.71
CA LEU A 64 -18.17 -12.68 -0.36
C LEU A 64 -18.02 -11.96 -1.71
N LEU A 65 -17.83 -12.75 -2.76
CA LEU A 65 -17.85 -12.22 -4.13
C LEU A 65 -19.25 -11.69 -4.47
N ALA A 66 -19.31 -10.64 -5.30
CA ALA A 66 -20.57 -9.99 -5.66
C ALA A 66 -21.44 -10.86 -6.57
N ASP A 67 -20.83 -11.57 -7.52
CA ASP A 67 -21.53 -12.44 -8.46
C ASP A 67 -21.76 -13.83 -7.87
N LYS A 68 -22.96 -14.07 -7.37
CA LYS A 68 -23.35 -15.34 -6.74
C LYS A 68 -23.49 -16.52 -7.70
N ASN A 69 -23.58 -16.27 -9.01
CA ASN A 69 -23.82 -17.31 -10.01
C ASN A 69 -22.53 -17.88 -10.60
N SER A 70 -21.39 -17.21 -10.39
CA SER A 70 -20.08 -17.65 -10.90
C SER A 70 -19.56 -18.89 -10.16
N ASP A 71 -18.86 -19.76 -10.88
CA ASP A 71 -18.10 -20.86 -10.27
C ASP A 71 -17.02 -20.37 -9.31
N LEU A 72 -16.53 -19.14 -9.48
CA LEU A 72 -15.58 -18.52 -8.56
C LEU A 72 -16.23 -18.24 -7.20
N PHE A 73 -17.49 -17.81 -7.16
CA PHE A 73 -18.21 -17.56 -5.91
C PHE A 73 -18.37 -18.81 -5.04
N LYS A 74 -18.48 -19.98 -5.67
CA LYS A 74 -18.59 -21.26 -4.97
C LYS A 74 -17.25 -21.79 -4.44
N LYS A 75 -16.13 -21.21 -4.88
CA LYS A 75 -14.77 -21.71 -4.58
C LYS A 75 -13.95 -20.73 -3.77
N TYR A 76 -14.20 -19.43 -3.91
CA TYR A 76 -13.38 -18.35 -3.36
C TYR A 76 -14.21 -17.29 -2.65
N ALA A 77 -13.60 -16.69 -1.63
CA ALA A 77 -13.96 -15.40 -1.09
C ALA A 77 -12.98 -14.32 -1.55
N LEU A 78 -13.36 -13.06 -1.33
CA LEU A 78 -12.60 -11.88 -1.68
C LEU A 78 -12.01 -11.25 -0.42
N PHE A 79 -10.70 -11.31 -0.28
CA PHE A 79 -9.98 -10.56 0.73
C PHE A 79 -9.66 -9.15 0.21
N SER A 80 -9.97 -8.15 1.02
CA SER A 80 -9.74 -6.74 0.74
C SER A 80 -8.67 -6.21 1.70
N PRO A 81 -7.41 -6.04 1.26
CA PRO A 81 -6.36 -5.44 2.07
C PRO A 81 -6.71 -4.01 2.51
N SER A 82 -6.20 -3.62 3.68
CA SER A 82 -6.26 -2.24 4.16
C SER A 82 -5.30 -1.32 3.37
N ASP A 83 -4.12 -1.82 2.99
CA ASP A 83 -3.21 -1.11 2.09
C ASP A 83 -3.72 -1.18 0.64
N HIS A 84 -4.14 -0.02 0.10
CA HIS A 84 -4.64 0.13 -1.27
C HIS A 84 -3.61 -0.14 -2.37
N ARG A 85 -2.31 -0.21 -2.03
CA ARG A 85 -1.24 -0.60 -2.96
C ARG A 85 -1.23 -2.11 -3.21
N VAL A 86 -1.82 -2.89 -2.30
CA VAL A 86 -1.92 -4.35 -2.41
C VAL A 86 -3.21 -4.70 -3.17
N PRO A 87 -3.16 -5.59 -4.18
CA PRO A 87 -4.35 -5.99 -4.91
C PRO A 87 -5.32 -6.76 -3.99
N ARG A 88 -6.60 -6.78 -4.37
CA ARG A 88 -7.54 -7.73 -3.75
C ARG A 88 -7.11 -9.16 -4.04
N ILE A 89 -7.47 -10.07 -3.13
CA ILE A 89 -6.93 -11.43 -3.13
C ILE A 89 -8.09 -12.43 -3.09
N TYR A 90 -8.08 -13.40 -4.01
CA TYR A 90 -8.93 -14.58 -3.93
C TYR A 90 -8.41 -15.53 -2.85
N VAL A 91 -9.28 -15.88 -1.92
CA VAL A 91 -8.99 -16.82 -0.83
C VAL A 91 -9.89 -18.03 -0.98
N PRO A 92 -9.36 -19.26 -1.03
CA PRO A 92 -10.19 -20.46 -1.07
C PRO A 92 -11.15 -20.53 0.10
N LEU A 93 -12.42 -20.87 -0.15
CA LEU A 93 -13.43 -20.95 0.92
C LEU A 93 -13.10 -22.00 1.98
N LYS A 94 -12.34 -23.03 1.61
CA LYS A 94 -11.81 -24.04 2.54
C LYS A 94 -10.87 -23.46 3.62
N ASP A 95 -10.26 -22.31 3.36
CA ASP A 95 -9.33 -21.64 4.28
C ASP A 95 -10.08 -20.58 5.13
N CYS A 96 -11.35 -20.31 4.81
CA CYS A 96 -12.18 -19.36 5.55
C CYS A 96 -12.83 -20.02 6.78
N PRO A 97 -13.27 -19.25 7.79
CA PRO A 97 -14.09 -19.76 8.88
C PRO A 97 -15.33 -20.51 8.36
N GLN A 98 -15.70 -21.63 8.99
CA GLN A 98 -16.80 -22.49 8.50
C GLN A 98 -18.14 -21.76 8.41
N ASP A 99 -18.39 -20.83 9.34
CA ASP A 99 -19.58 -20.00 9.43
C ASP A 99 -19.49 -18.70 8.62
N PHE A 100 -18.36 -18.41 7.96
CA PHE A 100 -18.23 -17.24 7.09
C PHE A 100 -19.24 -17.26 5.93
N MET A 101 -19.52 -18.43 5.37
CA MET A 101 -20.49 -18.56 4.26
C MET A 101 -21.93 -18.33 4.70
N THR A 102 -22.28 -18.70 5.93
CA THR A 102 -23.64 -18.56 6.47
C THR A 102 -23.86 -17.18 7.08
N ARG A 103 -22.84 -16.61 7.75
CA ARG A 103 -22.89 -15.31 8.42
C ARG A 103 -21.69 -14.42 8.05
N PRO A 104 -21.57 -14.02 6.78
CA PRO A 104 -20.44 -13.18 6.33
C PRO A 104 -20.43 -11.80 6.97
N LYS A 105 -21.58 -11.32 7.45
CA LYS A 105 -21.72 -9.99 8.08
C LYS A 105 -21.06 -9.91 9.46
N ASP A 106 -20.97 -11.02 10.18
CA ASP A 106 -20.32 -11.07 11.50
C ASP A 106 -18.83 -10.74 11.39
N TYR A 107 -18.25 -11.02 10.22
CA TYR A 107 -16.84 -10.76 9.90
C TYR A 107 -16.60 -9.42 9.20
N ALA A 108 -17.64 -8.59 9.02
CA ALA A 108 -17.53 -7.34 8.27
C ALA A 108 -16.53 -6.35 8.90
N ASN A 109 -16.31 -6.45 10.21
CA ASN A 109 -15.32 -5.67 10.96
C ASN A 109 -14.20 -6.52 11.57
N THR A 110 -14.02 -7.75 11.10
CA THR A 110 -12.94 -8.64 11.58
C THR A 110 -11.73 -8.54 10.67
N LEU A 111 -10.57 -8.27 11.26
CA LEU A 111 -9.28 -8.28 10.59
C LEU A 111 -8.75 -9.69 10.45
N PHE A 112 -8.21 -9.97 9.27
CA PHE A 112 -7.53 -11.20 8.93
C PHE A 112 -6.17 -10.88 8.32
N ILE A 113 -5.24 -11.83 8.44
CA ILE A 113 -4.03 -11.87 7.65
C ILE A 113 -4.23 -12.78 6.46
N CYS A 114 -3.89 -12.29 5.27
CA CYS A 114 -3.81 -13.07 4.05
C CYS A 114 -2.39 -12.98 3.46
N ARG A 115 -1.87 -14.10 2.96
CA ARG A 115 -0.59 -14.14 2.25
C ARG A 115 -0.80 -14.41 0.76
N ILE A 116 -0.23 -13.57 -0.10
CA ILE A 116 -0.25 -13.72 -1.56
C ILE A 116 0.67 -14.87 -1.96
N ILE A 117 0.09 -15.95 -2.48
CA ILE A 117 0.82 -17.13 -2.94
C ILE A 117 1.20 -17.00 -4.43
N ASP A 118 0.30 -16.47 -5.25
CA ASP A 118 0.49 -16.38 -6.70
C ASP A 118 -0.31 -15.21 -7.29
N TRP A 119 0.10 -14.73 -8.46
CA TRP A 119 -0.69 -13.79 -9.24
C TRP A 119 -0.46 -14.07 -10.73
N LYS A 120 -1.40 -14.83 -11.30
CA LYS A 120 -1.37 -15.23 -12.71
C LYS A 120 -1.81 -14.10 -13.62
N GLU A 121 -1.30 -14.12 -14.85
CA GLU A 121 -1.55 -13.10 -15.88
C GLU A 121 -3.01 -13.05 -16.36
N ASP A 122 -3.74 -14.15 -16.25
CA ASP A 122 -5.16 -14.28 -16.61
C ASP A 122 -6.11 -13.83 -15.48
N CYS A 123 -5.57 -13.47 -14.31
CA CYS A 123 -6.32 -13.16 -13.11
C CYS A 123 -6.19 -11.69 -12.70
N ASN A 124 -7.32 -10.99 -12.61
CA ASN A 124 -7.36 -9.60 -12.14
C ASN A 124 -7.01 -9.43 -10.66
N PHE A 125 -7.25 -10.47 -9.85
CA PHE A 125 -6.93 -10.50 -8.42
C PHE A 125 -5.86 -11.55 -8.15
N ALA A 126 -5.03 -11.29 -7.14
CA ALA A 126 -4.04 -12.25 -6.71
C ALA A 126 -4.70 -13.49 -6.07
N LEU A 127 -3.99 -14.60 -6.01
CA LEU A 127 -4.38 -15.77 -5.24
C LEU A 127 -3.63 -15.76 -3.91
N GLY A 128 -4.35 -16.02 -2.82
CA GLY A 128 -3.76 -16.04 -1.49
C GLY A 128 -4.32 -17.14 -0.60
N GLN A 129 -3.67 -17.27 0.55
CA GLN A 129 -4.07 -18.16 1.63
C GLN A 129 -4.37 -17.33 2.87
N LEU A 130 -5.50 -17.62 3.51
CA LEU A 130 -5.83 -17.01 4.80
C LEU A 130 -4.92 -17.60 5.87
N ALA A 131 -4.19 -16.75 6.60
CA ALA A 131 -3.30 -17.21 7.66
C ALA A 131 -4.03 -17.33 8.99
N LYS A 132 -4.68 -16.25 9.43
CA LYS A 132 -5.43 -16.21 10.71
C LYS A 132 -6.39 -15.03 10.80
N SER A 133 -7.33 -15.13 11.74
CA SER A 133 -8.14 -14.01 12.24
C SER A 133 -7.37 -13.30 13.36
N LEU A 134 -7.30 -11.97 13.32
CA LEU A 134 -6.65 -11.15 14.34
C LEU A 134 -7.65 -10.69 15.42
N GLY A 135 -8.83 -10.22 15.00
CA GLY A 135 -9.81 -9.65 15.91
C GLY A 135 -10.61 -8.52 15.26
N GLN A 136 -11.24 -7.67 16.05
CA GLN A 136 -12.01 -6.54 15.52
C GLN A 136 -11.10 -5.41 15.04
N ALA A 137 -11.45 -4.80 13.92
CA ALA A 137 -10.76 -3.62 13.41
C ALA A 137 -10.94 -2.44 14.36
N GLY A 138 -9.86 -1.66 14.56
CA GLY A 138 -9.80 -0.57 15.53
C GLY A 138 -9.36 -0.96 16.95
N GLU A 139 -9.26 -2.26 17.26
CA GLU A 139 -8.68 -2.72 18.52
C GLU A 139 -7.15 -2.70 18.47
N ILE A 140 -6.49 -2.34 19.58
CA ILE A 140 -5.04 -2.10 19.61
C ILE A 140 -4.24 -3.39 19.31
N GLU A 141 -4.56 -4.50 19.97
CA GLU A 141 -3.80 -5.74 19.82
C GLU A 141 -3.92 -6.33 18.40
N PRO A 142 -5.12 -6.48 17.80
CA PRO A 142 -5.25 -6.93 16.41
C PRO A 142 -4.56 -6.03 15.39
N GLU A 143 -4.66 -4.71 15.53
CA GLU A 143 -4.02 -3.76 14.61
C GLU A 143 -2.49 -3.84 14.72
N THR A 144 -1.96 -3.92 15.95
CA THR A 144 -0.51 -4.01 16.21
C THR A 144 0.06 -5.28 15.59
N GLU A 145 -0.58 -6.42 15.84
CA GLU A 145 -0.18 -7.70 15.25
C GLU A 145 -0.27 -7.67 13.71
N GLY A 146 -1.29 -7.00 13.17
CA GLY A 146 -1.47 -6.75 11.75
C GLY A 146 -0.29 -6.01 11.13
N ILE A 147 0.13 -4.91 11.76
CA ILE A 147 1.27 -4.09 11.31
C ILE A 147 2.57 -4.89 11.35
N LEU A 148 2.87 -5.57 12.45
CA LEU A 148 4.09 -6.37 12.58
C LEU A 148 4.18 -7.44 11.47
N THR A 149 3.08 -8.14 11.22
CA THR A 149 3.01 -9.19 10.21
C THR A 149 3.14 -8.64 8.78
N GLU A 150 2.46 -7.54 8.47
CA GLU A 150 2.50 -6.90 7.15
C GLU A 150 3.90 -6.42 6.78
N TYR A 151 4.67 -5.93 7.75
CA TYR A 151 6.04 -5.44 7.54
C TYR A 151 7.11 -6.53 7.72
N GLY A 152 6.71 -7.78 7.96
CA GLY A 152 7.63 -8.91 8.10
C GLY A 152 8.49 -8.84 9.36
N VAL A 153 7.99 -8.23 10.44
CA VAL A 153 8.62 -8.23 11.76
C VAL A 153 8.31 -9.56 12.44
N ASP A 154 9.35 -10.28 12.84
CA ASP A 154 9.20 -11.49 13.64
C ASP A 154 9.02 -11.11 15.12
N PHE A 155 7.88 -11.52 15.69
CA PHE A 155 7.52 -11.31 17.10
C PHE A 155 7.28 -12.65 17.81
N SER A 156 7.72 -13.77 17.21
CA SER A 156 7.66 -15.07 17.87
C SER A 156 8.66 -15.17 19.01
N ASP A 157 8.39 -16.08 19.94
CA ASP A 157 9.33 -16.40 21.00
C ASP A 157 10.62 -16.99 20.41
N PHE A 158 11.76 -16.67 21.02
CA PHE A 158 13.04 -17.23 20.62
C PHE A 158 13.05 -18.76 20.76
N SER A 159 13.62 -19.45 19.76
CA SER A 159 13.79 -20.90 19.78
C SER A 159 14.74 -21.35 20.89
N SER A 160 14.59 -22.61 21.35
CA SER A 160 15.43 -23.16 22.42
C SER A 160 16.92 -23.12 22.10
N GLU A 161 17.31 -23.34 20.84
CA GLU A 161 18.69 -23.21 20.35
C GLU A 161 19.27 -21.79 20.56
N VAL A 162 18.45 -20.75 20.44
CA VAL A 162 18.86 -19.36 20.69
C VAL A 162 18.98 -19.13 22.19
N LEU A 163 18.07 -19.68 22.99
CA LEU A 163 18.12 -19.59 24.45
C LEU A 163 19.30 -20.34 25.05
N GLU A 164 19.75 -21.44 24.43
CA GLU A 164 20.95 -22.19 24.82
C GLU A 164 22.25 -21.38 24.66
N CYS A 165 22.27 -20.39 23.76
CA CYS A 165 23.40 -19.46 23.61
C CYS A 165 23.53 -18.47 24.78
N LEU A 166 22.50 -18.35 25.63
CA LEU A 166 22.53 -17.48 26.79
C LEU A 166 23.41 -18.07 27.91
N PRO A 167 23.95 -17.24 28.82
CA PRO A 167 24.64 -17.74 30.01
C PRO A 167 23.70 -18.62 30.86
N GLN A 168 24.06 -19.89 31.02
CA GLN A 168 23.23 -20.88 31.72
C GLN A 168 23.28 -20.75 33.25
N SER A 169 24.35 -20.16 33.80
CA SER A 169 24.50 -19.93 35.24
C SER A 169 23.76 -18.65 35.66
N LEU A 170 22.58 -18.79 36.26
CA LEU A 170 21.77 -17.69 36.80
C LEU A 170 21.66 -17.75 38.33
N PRO A 171 21.82 -16.62 39.05
CA PRO A 171 22.09 -15.27 38.56
C PRO A 171 23.50 -15.13 37.96
N TRP A 172 23.59 -14.48 36.80
CA TRP A 172 24.86 -14.31 36.10
C TRP A 172 25.78 -13.35 36.85
N THR A 173 27.05 -13.74 37.01
CA THR A 173 28.11 -12.88 37.55
C THR A 173 29.31 -12.87 36.61
N ILE A 174 30.04 -11.76 36.59
CA ILE A 174 31.24 -11.61 35.76
C ILE A 174 32.33 -12.55 36.29
N PRO A 175 32.93 -13.41 35.45
CA PRO A 175 34.07 -14.23 35.86
C PRO A 175 35.22 -13.37 36.40
N PRO A 176 35.84 -13.72 37.55
CA PRO A 176 36.87 -12.89 38.20
C PRO A 176 38.10 -12.64 37.31
N GLU A 177 38.41 -13.57 36.41
CA GLU A 177 39.44 -13.42 35.38
C GLU A 177 39.17 -12.28 34.38
N GLU A 178 37.91 -12.01 34.04
CA GLU A 178 37.53 -10.89 33.15
C GLU A 178 37.65 -9.55 33.87
N VAL A 179 37.48 -9.52 35.20
CA VAL A 179 37.64 -8.30 36.00
C VAL A 179 39.09 -7.81 35.97
N GLY A 180 40.06 -8.73 36.01
CA GLY A 180 41.49 -8.36 35.92
C GLY A 180 41.94 -7.91 34.53
N LYS A 181 41.29 -8.39 33.46
CA LYS A 181 41.61 -8.03 32.07
C LYS A 181 41.02 -6.68 31.64
N ARG A 182 39.91 -6.27 32.25
CA ARG A 182 39.18 -5.04 31.91
C ARG A 182 39.58 -3.92 32.85
N ARG A 183 39.63 -2.69 32.35
CA ARG A 183 39.82 -1.51 33.22
C ARG A 183 38.59 -1.35 34.09
N ASP A 184 38.79 -1.40 35.40
CA ASP A 184 37.72 -1.16 36.37
C ASP A 184 37.42 0.34 36.50
N LEU A 185 36.14 0.71 36.34
CA LEU A 185 35.62 2.09 36.44
C LEU A 185 34.44 2.20 37.41
N ARG A 186 34.21 1.17 38.24
CA ARG A 186 33.14 1.15 39.23
C ARG A 186 33.46 1.98 40.47
#